data_AF-A0A3B8RTF6-F1
#
_entry.id   AF-A0A3B8RTF6-F1
#
_cell.length_a   1.000
_cell.length_b   1.000
_cell.length_c   1.000
_cell.angle_alpha   90.00
_cell.angle_beta   90.00
_cell.angle_gamma   90.00
#
_symmetry.space_group_name_H-M   'P 1'
#
loop_
_entity.id
_entity.type
_entity.pdbx_description
1 polymer ?
#
loop_
_entity_poly.entity_id
_entity_poly.type
_entity_poly.pdbx_seq_one_letter_code
_entity_poly.pdbx_strand_id
1 'polypeptide(L)'
;KFREDLYYRLNVIRIDLPPLRDRKEDIESLVRHFLSIESMEFKISKAVLDVLMSYKWNGNVRELESVIKRAVIFAKSAGRNMLQLNDLPDEIVKGLKLNFEDLVLDSLRQKKFSHSSIVETAKELGDVNRTTISENFRGLVFKILVENNFNFDKTLADIACTDDSEVFDRLQTKMQTFLNNIIEPVSELKGDDYDSVRKKLSSKYKNLPQKFHSYLDEVIRHYLK
;
A
#
# COMPACT_ATOMS: atom_id res chain seq x y z
N LYS A 1 -6.38 7.86 -44.09
CA LYS A 1 -7.85 8.09 -43.95
C LYS A 1 -8.53 6.75 -44.24
N PHE A 2 -9.36 6.23 -43.33
CA PHE A 2 -10.00 4.92 -43.49
C PHE A 2 -11.11 5.01 -44.55
N ARG A 3 -11.36 3.92 -45.30
CA ARG A 3 -12.33 3.88 -46.41
C ARG A 3 -13.75 3.66 -45.90
N GLU A 4 -14.66 4.58 -46.20
CA GLU A 4 -16.03 4.57 -45.67
C GLU A 4 -16.89 3.42 -46.23
N ASP A 5 -16.71 3.04 -47.50
CA ASP A 5 -17.42 1.94 -48.17
C ASP A 5 -17.20 0.58 -47.47
N LEU A 6 -15.98 0.36 -46.99
CA LEU A 6 -15.59 -0.87 -46.30
C LEU A 6 -16.17 -0.93 -44.88
N TYR A 7 -16.26 0.22 -44.20
CA TYR A 7 -16.85 0.33 -42.87
C TYR A 7 -18.31 -0.13 -42.88
N TYR A 8 -19.13 0.32 -43.83
CA TYR A 8 -20.55 -0.06 -43.89
C TYR A 8 -20.78 -1.53 -44.27
N ARG A 9 -19.84 -2.18 -44.97
CA ARG A 9 -19.94 -3.61 -45.31
C ARG A 9 -19.51 -4.55 -44.17
N LEU A 10 -18.58 -4.11 -43.33
CA LEU A 10 -18.11 -4.90 -42.18
C LEU A 10 -18.98 -4.71 -40.94
N ASN A 11 -19.69 -3.58 -40.85
CA ASN A 11 -20.41 -3.16 -39.65
C ASN A 11 -21.90 -3.55 -39.66
N VAL A 12 -22.20 -4.74 -40.18
CA VAL A 12 -23.59 -5.26 -40.27
C VAL A 12 -24.05 -5.86 -38.95
N ILE A 13 -23.14 -6.46 -38.18
CA ILE A 13 -23.38 -6.95 -36.81
C ILE A 13 -22.22 -6.46 -35.94
N ARG A 14 -22.53 -5.58 -34.97
CA ARG A 14 -21.56 -5.16 -33.96
C ARG A 14 -21.57 -6.16 -32.81
N ILE A 15 -20.40 -6.73 -32.53
CA ILE A 15 -20.16 -7.48 -31.31
C ILE A 15 -19.32 -6.57 -30.42
N ASP A 16 -19.97 -5.98 -29.41
CA ASP A 16 -19.28 -5.17 -28.42
C ASP A 16 -18.59 -6.10 -27.43
N LEU A 17 -17.27 -6.20 -27.53
CA LEU A 17 -16.46 -7.00 -26.61
C LEU A 17 -16.01 -6.11 -25.44
N PRO A 18 -16.50 -6.32 -24.21
CA PRO A 18 -16.11 -5.52 -23.07
C PRO A 18 -14.61 -5.72 -22.73
N PRO A 19 -13.94 -4.66 -22.25
CA PRO A 19 -12.58 -4.79 -21.72
C PRO A 19 -12.60 -5.70 -20.49
N LEU A 20 -11.44 -6.29 -20.17
CA LEU A 20 -11.30 -7.28 -19.10
C LEU A 20 -11.74 -6.74 -17.73
N ARG A 21 -11.55 -5.44 -17.49
CA ARG A 21 -11.97 -4.76 -16.24
C ARG A 21 -13.47 -4.75 -15.99
N ASP A 22 -14.28 -4.90 -17.03
CA ASP A 22 -15.75 -4.91 -16.96
C ASP A 22 -16.31 -6.35 -16.92
N ARG A 23 -15.43 -7.36 -16.91
CA ARG A 23 -15.76 -8.81 -16.85
C ARG A 23 -14.71 -9.56 -16.02
N LYS A 24 -14.64 -9.21 -14.73
CA LYS A 24 -13.59 -9.72 -13.83
C LYS A 24 -13.74 -11.21 -13.53
N GLU A 25 -14.94 -11.75 -13.69
CA GLU A 25 -15.27 -13.16 -13.47
C GLU A 25 -14.47 -14.07 -14.42
N ASP A 26 -14.09 -13.56 -15.60
CA ASP A 26 -13.27 -14.29 -16.59
C ASP A 26 -11.80 -14.43 -16.16
N ILE A 27 -11.31 -13.58 -15.25
CA ILE A 27 -9.87 -13.49 -14.93
C ILE A 27 -9.35 -14.82 -14.38
N GLU A 28 -10.07 -15.46 -13.46
CA GLU A 28 -9.61 -16.73 -12.89
C GLU A 28 -9.49 -17.82 -13.97
N SER A 29 -10.51 -17.96 -14.82
CA SER A 29 -10.52 -18.92 -15.92
C SER A 29 -9.38 -18.67 -16.92
N LEU A 30 -9.15 -17.40 -17.28
CA LEU A 30 -8.06 -16.98 -18.16
C LEU A 30 -6.68 -17.28 -17.54
N VAL A 31 -6.49 -16.99 -16.26
CA VAL A 31 -5.25 -17.29 -15.55
C VAL A 31 -4.98 -18.79 -15.54
N ARG A 32 -5.98 -19.61 -15.20
CA ARG A 32 -5.87 -21.07 -15.24
C ARG A 32 -5.50 -21.57 -16.63
N HIS A 33 -6.11 -21.00 -17.67
CA HIS A 33 -5.77 -21.32 -19.06
C HIS A 33 -4.32 -20.97 -19.39
N PHE A 34 -3.85 -19.76 -19.08
CA PHE A 34 -2.47 -19.36 -19.33
C PHE A 34 -1.44 -20.19 -18.56
N LEU A 35 -1.74 -20.54 -17.30
CA LEU A 35 -0.89 -21.45 -16.52
C LEU A 35 -0.81 -22.84 -17.17
N SER A 36 -1.94 -23.37 -17.66
CA SER A 36 -1.98 -24.68 -18.32
C SER A 36 -1.13 -24.75 -19.59
N ILE A 37 -0.97 -23.62 -20.30
CA ILE A 37 -0.11 -23.52 -21.49
C ILE A 37 1.38 -23.59 -21.09
N GLU A 38 1.76 -23.01 -19.97
CA GLU A 38 3.16 -22.93 -19.52
C GLU A 38 3.63 -24.18 -18.75
N SER A 39 2.72 -24.84 -18.01
CA SER A 39 2.92 -26.14 -17.34
C SER A 39 1.63 -26.59 -16.63
N MET A 40 1.23 -27.85 -16.82
CA MET A 40 0.04 -28.43 -16.16
C MET A 40 0.14 -28.48 -14.63
N GLU A 41 1.33 -28.39 -14.04
CA GLU A 41 1.52 -28.53 -12.59
C GLU A 41 1.55 -27.20 -11.83
N PHE A 42 1.52 -26.07 -12.53
CA PHE A 42 1.63 -24.77 -11.90
C PHE A 42 0.37 -24.38 -11.13
N LYS A 43 0.55 -24.05 -9.85
CA LYS A 43 -0.53 -23.57 -8.97
C LYS A 43 -0.44 -22.06 -8.80
N ILE A 44 -1.59 -21.46 -8.52
CA ILE A 44 -1.69 -20.05 -8.12
C ILE A 44 -2.14 -19.97 -6.67
N SER A 45 -1.46 -19.15 -5.88
CA SER A 45 -1.91 -18.86 -4.52
C SER A 45 -3.14 -17.96 -4.54
N LYS A 46 -4.02 -18.10 -3.55
CA LYS A 46 -5.23 -17.27 -3.42
C LYS A 46 -4.89 -15.77 -3.42
N ALA A 47 -3.83 -15.39 -2.70
CA ALA A 47 -3.36 -14.00 -2.65
C ALA A 47 -3.02 -13.44 -4.04
N VAL A 48 -2.32 -14.20 -4.89
CA VAL A 48 -2.00 -13.78 -6.27
C VAL A 48 -3.27 -13.64 -7.10
N LEU A 49 -4.20 -14.59 -6.99
CA LEU A 49 -5.48 -14.52 -7.70
C LEU A 49 -6.28 -13.28 -7.30
N ASP A 50 -6.37 -12.97 -6.00
CA ASP A 50 -7.06 -11.80 -5.48
C ASP A 50 -6.44 -10.49 -6.04
N VAL A 51 -5.11 -10.42 -6.16
CA VAL A 51 -4.42 -9.27 -6.78
C VAL A 51 -4.86 -9.10 -8.23
N LEU A 52 -4.81 -10.20 -9.00
CA LEU A 52 -5.13 -10.18 -10.42
C LEU A 52 -6.60 -9.81 -10.64
N MET A 53 -7.52 -10.25 -9.79
CA MET A 53 -8.94 -9.88 -9.83
C MET A 53 -9.18 -8.39 -9.54
N SER A 54 -8.35 -7.78 -8.68
CA SER A 54 -8.50 -6.38 -8.28
C SER A 54 -7.92 -5.37 -9.28
N TYR A 55 -6.97 -5.80 -10.12
CA TYR A 55 -6.24 -4.93 -11.04
C TYR A 55 -7.11 -4.45 -12.22
N LYS A 56 -6.81 -3.25 -12.74
CA LYS A 56 -7.64 -2.58 -13.77
C LYS A 56 -7.43 -3.07 -15.21
N TRP A 57 -6.39 -3.87 -15.48
CA TRP A 57 -6.11 -4.47 -16.80
C TRP A 57 -6.34 -3.53 -18.00
N ASN A 58 -5.68 -2.37 -18.02
CA ASN A 58 -5.84 -1.40 -19.12
C ASN A 58 -5.36 -1.96 -20.47
N GLY A 59 -4.42 -2.90 -20.47
CA GLY A 59 -3.98 -3.66 -21.63
C GLY A 59 -4.78 -4.95 -21.88
N ASN A 60 -5.91 -5.14 -21.18
CA ASN A 60 -6.84 -6.27 -21.31
C ASN A 60 -6.15 -7.64 -21.15
N VAL A 61 -6.69 -8.67 -21.82
CA VAL A 61 -6.23 -10.06 -21.78
C VAL A 61 -4.75 -10.21 -22.15
N ARG A 62 -4.22 -9.37 -23.05
CA ARG A 62 -2.80 -9.43 -23.46
C ARG A 62 -1.85 -9.02 -22.33
N GLU A 63 -2.24 -8.02 -21.54
CA GLU A 63 -1.48 -7.62 -20.35
C GLU A 63 -1.49 -8.75 -19.32
N LEU A 64 -2.67 -9.32 -19.04
CA LEU A 64 -2.82 -10.47 -18.13
C LEU A 64 -1.94 -11.66 -18.54
N GLU A 65 -1.99 -12.06 -19.82
CA GLU A 65 -1.18 -13.15 -20.35
C GLU A 65 0.32 -12.90 -20.16
N SER A 66 0.79 -11.69 -20.50
CA SER A 66 2.20 -11.32 -20.40
C SER A 66 2.70 -11.37 -18.95
N VAL A 67 1.85 -10.94 -18.01
CA VAL A 67 2.14 -10.94 -16.58
C VAL A 67 2.25 -12.36 -16.05
N ILE A 68 1.31 -13.24 -16.39
CA ILE A 68 1.34 -14.65 -15.97
C ILE A 68 2.57 -15.37 -16.52
N LYS A 69 2.89 -15.19 -17.80
CA LYS A 69 4.09 -15.76 -18.42
C LYS A 69 5.37 -15.37 -17.68
N ARG A 70 5.52 -14.07 -17.39
CA ARG A 70 6.66 -13.55 -16.64
C ARG A 70 6.71 -14.12 -15.21
N ALA A 71 5.57 -14.20 -14.52
CA ALA A 71 5.50 -14.74 -13.17
C ALA A 71 5.91 -16.22 -13.10
N VAL A 72 5.52 -17.03 -14.09
CA VAL A 72 5.92 -18.44 -14.20
C VAL A 72 7.44 -18.57 -14.38
N ILE A 73 8.06 -17.70 -15.19
CA ILE A 73 9.53 -17.70 -15.36
C ILE A 73 10.23 -17.47 -14.02
N PHE A 74 9.81 -16.47 -13.23
CA PHE A 74 10.40 -16.18 -11.93
C PHE A 74 10.21 -17.31 -10.92
N ALA A 75 9.01 -17.89 -10.85
CA ALA A 75 8.73 -19.03 -9.98
C ALA A 75 9.59 -20.25 -10.36
N LYS A 76 9.73 -20.57 -11.66
CA LYS A 76 10.60 -21.65 -12.15
C LYS A 76 12.07 -21.39 -11.79
N SER A 77 12.56 -20.17 -11.97
CA SER A 77 13.94 -19.80 -11.60
C SER A 77 14.21 -19.93 -10.10
N ALA A 78 13.19 -19.80 -9.26
CA ALA A 78 13.27 -20.03 -7.82
C ALA A 78 13.02 -21.51 -7.42
N GLY A 79 12.88 -22.44 -8.38
CA GLY A 79 12.59 -23.85 -8.10
C GLY A 79 11.18 -24.11 -7.54
N ARG A 80 10.25 -23.17 -7.75
CA ARG A 80 8.86 -23.24 -7.26
C ARG A 80 7.89 -23.59 -8.39
N ASN A 81 6.80 -24.26 -8.04
CA ASN A 81 5.66 -24.55 -8.91
C ASN A 81 4.37 -23.83 -8.47
N MET A 82 4.50 -22.81 -7.62
CA MET A 82 3.40 -21.99 -7.12
C MET A 82 3.72 -20.51 -7.27
N LEU A 83 2.84 -19.77 -7.94
CA LEU A 83 2.95 -18.32 -8.06
C LEU A 83 2.70 -17.62 -6.72
N GLN A 84 3.59 -16.70 -6.40
CA GLN A 84 3.57 -15.83 -5.23
C GLN A 84 3.55 -14.35 -5.67
N LEU A 85 3.24 -13.45 -4.73
CA LEU A 85 3.16 -12.01 -5.02
C LEU A 85 4.47 -11.45 -5.60
N ASN A 86 5.61 -11.95 -5.12
CA ASN A 86 6.94 -11.54 -5.57
C ASN A 86 7.26 -11.92 -7.03
N ASP A 87 6.43 -12.76 -7.65
CA ASP A 87 6.56 -13.14 -9.06
C ASP A 87 5.83 -12.16 -10.01
N LEU A 88 4.92 -11.34 -9.46
CA LEU A 88 4.17 -10.36 -10.23
C LEU A 88 4.93 -9.04 -10.35
N PRO A 89 4.70 -8.25 -11.42
CA PRO A 89 5.17 -6.88 -11.50
C PRO A 89 4.68 -6.04 -10.33
N ASP A 90 5.59 -5.22 -9.83
CA ASP A 90 5.37 -4.26 -8.76
C ASP A 90 4.10 -3.43 -8.96
N GLU A 91 3.79 -3.00 -10.19
CA GLU A 91 2.63 -2.17 -10.50
C GLU A 91 1.29 -2.88 -10.24
N ILE A 92 1.27 -4.21 -10.38
CA ILE A 92 0.09 -5.06 -10.22
C ILE A 92 -0.09 -5.40 -8.74
N VAL A 93 1.02 -5.72 -8.06
CA VAL A 93 1.03 -5.87 -6.59
C VAL A 93 0.62 -4.54 -5.92
N LYS A 94 1.07 -3.39 -6.44
CA LYS A 94 0.69 -2.04 -6.01
C LYS A 94 -0.74 -1.65 -6.42
N GLY A 95 -1.36 -2.38 -7.34
CA GLY A 95 -2.74 -2.18 -7.80
C GLY A 95 -3.81 -2.61 -6.77
N LEU A 96 -3.43 -3.47 -5.82
CA LEU A 96 -4.07 -3.57 -4.51
C LEU A 96 -3.56 -2.42 -3.65
N LYS A 97 -4.38 -1.39 -3.41
CA LYS A 97 -4.23 -0.61 -2.18
C LYS A 97 -4.68 -1.47 -0.99
N LEU A 98 -3.89 -2.49 -0.65
CA LEU A 98 -3.55 -2.72 0.74
C LEU A 98 -2.25 -1.96 0.89
N ASN A 99 -2.32 -0.76 1.48
CA ASN A 99 -1.10 0.00 1.69
C ASN A 99 -0.18 -0.88 2.52
N PHE A 100 1.13 -0.92 2.21
CA PHE A 100 2.10 -1.56 3.09
C PHE A 100 1.92 -1.09 4.54
N GLU A 101 1.46 0.14 4.70
CA GLU A 101 1.07 0.73 5.97
C GLU A 101 -0.18 0.14 6.61
N ASP A 102 -1.18 -0.25 5.83
CA ASP A 102 -2.36 -0.96 6.35
C ASP A 102 -1.94 -2.32 6.89
N LEU A 103 -1.04 -3.03 6.19
CA LEU A 103 -0.45 -4.29 6.69
C LEU A 103 0.37 -4.07 7.96
N VAL A 104 1.17 -3.00 8.00
CA VAL A 104 1.89 -2.59 9.22
C VAL A 104 0.91 -2.31 10.35
N LEU A 105 -0.14 -1.54 10.10
CA LEU A 105 -1.13 -1.16 11.11
C LEU A 105 -1.89 -2.37 11.64
N ASP A 106 -2.34 -3.27 10.76
CA ASP A 106 -3.05 -4.48 11.16
C ASP A 106 -2.16 -5.42 11.98
N SER A 107 -0.89 -5.58 11.58
CA SER A 107 0.08 -6.37 12.33
C SER A 107 0.38 -5.75 13.71
N LEU A 108 0.44 -4.41 13.80
CA LEU A 108 0.60 -3.69 15.07
C LEU A 108 -0.64 -3.80 15.97
N ARG A 109 -1.85 -3.77 15.40
CA ARG A 109 -3.11 -3.98 16.12
C ARG A 109 -3.19 -5.39 16.71
N GLN A 110 -2.87 -6.42 15.92
CA GLN A 110 -2.81 -7.80 16.40
C GLN A 110 -1.83 -7.96 17.57
N LYS A 111 -0.73 -7.22 17.55
CA LYS A 111 0.30 -7.20 18.61
C LYS A 111 0.03 -6.18 19.72
N LYS A 112 -1.16 -5.58 19.75
CA LYS A 112 -1.59 -4.62 20.79
C LYS A 112 -0.58 -3.50 21.04
N PHE A 113 0.10 -3.05 19.98
CA PHE A 113 1.14 -2.02 20.03
C PHE A 113 2.19 -2.23 21.15
N SER A 114 2.51 -3.49 21.47
CA SER A 114 3.48 -3.85 22.51
C SER A 114 4.88 -3.25 22.27
N HIS A 115 5.77 -3.33 23.25
CA HIS A 115 7.15 -2.84 23.11
C HIS A 115 7.90 -3.51 21.94
N SER A 116 7.66 -4.81 21.70
CA SER A 116 8.29 -5.59 20.63
C SER A 116 7.51 -5.58 19.30
N SER A 117 6.30 -5.01 19.28
CA SER A 117 5.39 -5.05 18.12
C SER A 117 6.03 -4.62 16.80
N ILE A 118 6.87 -3.57 16.80
CA ILE A 118 7.57 -3.08 15.60
C ILE A 118 8.59 -4.10 15.08
N VAL A 119 9.35 -4.74 15.97
CA VAL A 119 10.39 -5.72 15.61
C VAL A 119 9.76 -7.02 15.14
N GLU A 120 8.67 -7.45 15.78
CA GLU A 120 7.93 -8.63 15.38
C GLU A 120 7.22 -8.41 14.03
N THR A 121 6.61 -7.24 13.82
CA THR A 121 6.01 -6.86 12.53
C THR A 121 7.04 -6.84 11.40
N ALA A 122 8.25 -6.34 11.68
CA ALA A 122 9.36 -6.37 10.73
C ALA A 122 9.71 -7.79 10.27
N LYS A 123 9.79 -8.75 11.20
CA LYS A 123 10.06 -10.16 10.89
C LYS A 123 8.90 -10.80 10.12
N GLU A 124 7.67 -10.58 10.57
CA GLU A 124 6.46 -11.15 9.96
C GLU A 124 6.29 -10.74 8.50
N LEU A 125 6.59 -9.48 8.17
CA LEU A 125 6.42 -8.94 6.81
C LEU A 125 7.59 -9.28 5.88
N GLY A 126 8.41 -10.30 6.20
CA GLY A 126 9.50 -10.78 5.36
C GLY A 126 10.84 -10.12 5.66
N ASP A 127 11.18 -9.98 6.94
CA ASP A 127 12.45 -9.37 7.41
C ASP A 127 12.69 -7.95 6.90
N VAL A 128 11.62 -7.15 6.84
CA VAL A 128 11.71 -5.73 6.53
C VAL A 128 12.40 -4.98 7.68
N ASN A 129 13.18 -3.94 7.38
CA ASN A 129 13.87 -3.16 8.40
C ASN A 129 12.87 -2.54 9.41
N ARG A 130 13.11 -2.73 10.72
CA ARG A 130 12.31 -2.13 11.80
C ARG A 130 12.10 -0.62 11.67
N THR A 131 13.10 0.08 11.12
CA THR A 131 13.02 1.52 10.84
C THR A 131 11.91 1.80 9.83
N THR A 132 11.82 1.00 8.75
CA THR A 132 10.77 1.13 7.75
C THR A 132 9.38 0.97 8.37
N ILE A 133 9.19 0.00 9.26
CA ILE A 133 7.92 -0.21 9.98
C ILE A 133 7.60 1.02 10.86
N SER A 134 8.58 1.48 11.64
CA SER A 134 8.44 2.64 12.53
C SER A 134 8.08 3.93 11.76
N GLU A 135 8.75 4.19 10.63
CA GLU A 135 8.49 5.38 9.81
C GLU A 135 7.15 5.31 9.09
N ASN A 136 6.73 4.13 8.60
CA ASN A 136 5.41 3.96 8.00
C ASN A 136 4.30 4.13 9.03
N PHE A 137 4.45 3.56 10.23
CA PHE A 137 3.50 3.75 11.31
C PHE A 137 3.42 5.22 11.74
N ARG A 138 4.56 5.90 11.86
CA ARG A 138 4.59 7.34 12.17
C ARG A 138 3.89 8.17 11.08
N GLY A 139 4.16 7.87 9.81
CA GLY A 139 3.50 8.53 8.68
C GLY A 139 1.98 8.36 8.70
N LEU A 140 1.49 7.15 9.02
CA LEU A 140 0.06 6.90 9.21
C LEU A 140 -0.54 7.73 10.34
N VAL A 141 0.16 7.83 11.48
CA VAL A 141 -0.29 8.66 12.60
C VAL A 141 -0.47 10.10 12.15
N PHE A 142 0.48 10.67 11.40
CA PHE A 142 0.36 12.04 10.88
C PHE A 142 -0.79 12.19 9.89
N LYS A 143 -0.93 11.24 8.97
CA LYS A 143 -2.03 11.23 8.00
C LYS A 143 -3.39 11.25 8.69
N ILE A 144 -3.64 10.31 9.61
CA ILE A 144 -4.93 10.17 10.30
C ILE A 144 -5.18 11.38 11.20
N LEU A 145 -4.14 11.91 11.85
CA LEU A 145 -4.25 13.13 12.65
C LEU A 145 -4.72 14.32 11.81
N VAL A 146 -4.15 14.51 10.62
CA VAL A 146 -4.56 15.55 9.68
C VAL A 146 -6.00 15.32 9.19
N GLU A 147 -6.32 14.09 8.77
CA GLU A 147 -7.67 13.71 8.32
C GLU A 147 -8.74 13.92 9.41
N ASN A 148 -8.36 13.79 10.68
CA ASN A 148 -9.19 14.05 11.84
C ASN A 148 -9.14 15.50 12.36
N ASN A 149 -8.60 16.44 11.58
CA ASN A 149 -8.49 17.85 11.96
C ASN A 149 -7.77 18.05 13.30
N PHE A 150 -6.69 17.29 13.54
CA PHE A 150 -5.87 17.33 14.75
C PHE A 150 -6.60 16.91 16.04
N ASN A 151 -7.73 16.21 15.94
CA ASN A 151 -8.39 15.61 17.11
C ASN A 151 -7.62 14.35 17.57
N PHE A 152 -6.92 14.48 18.69
CA PHE A 152 -6.03 13.43 19.21
C PHE A 152 -6.80 12.18 19.66
N ASP A 153 -7.90 12.34 20.40
CA ASP A 153 -8.69 11.22 20.93
C ASP A 153 -9.37 10.43 19.81
N LYS A 154 -9.91 11.11 18.81
CA LYS A 154 -10.48 10.48 17.62
C LYS A 154 -9.42 9.71 16.84
N THR A 155 -8.24 10.30 16.67
CA THR A 155 -7.10 9.65 15.98
C THR A 155 -6.64 8.40 16.72
N LEU A 156 -6.60 8.44 18.06
CA LEU A 156 -6.30 7.27 18.88
C LEU A 156 -7.32 6.15 18.65
N ALA A 157 -8.61 6.47 18.71
CA ALA A 157 -9.68 5.50 18.51
C ALA A 157 -9.63 4.86 17.10
N ASP A 158 -9.44 5.67 16.06
CA ASP A 158 -9.36 5.19 14.67
C ASP A 158 -8.16 4.25 14.43
N ILE A 159 -7.00 4.55 15.05
CA ILE A 159 -5.80 3.73 14.93
C ILE A 159 -5.92 2.45 15.76
N ALA A 160 -6.40 2.55 17.00
CA ALA A 160 -6.54 1.41 17.91
C ALA A 160 -7.56 0.39 17.39
N CYS A 161 -8.72 0.85 16.92
CA CYS A 161 -9.84 0.01 16.46
C CYS A 161 -10.24 -1.08 17.50
N THR A 162 -10.16 -0.74 18.79
CA THR A 162 -10.50 -1.61 19.92
C THR A 162 -10.90 -0.77 21.13
N ASP A 163 -11.58 -1.35 22.10
CA ASP A 163 -11.97 -0.73 23.37
C ASP A 163 -11.01 -1.09 24.54
N ASP A 164 -9.88 -1.73 24.23
CA ASP A 164 -8.89 -2.16 25.23
C ASP A 164 -8.08 -0.98 25.79
N SER A 165 -8.32 -0.62 27.05
CA SER A 165 -7.64 0.50 27.75
C SER A 165 -6.11 0.39 27.72
N GLU A 166 -5.54 -0.82 27.80
CA GLU A 166 -4.10 -1.00 27.81
C GLU A 166 -3.50 -0.70 26.42
N VAL A 167 -4.27 -0.98 25.36
CA VAL A 167 -3.91 -0.62 23.98
C VAL A 167 -3.90 0.89 23.81
N PHE A 168 -4.91 1.58 24.35
CA PHE A 168 -4.97 3.05 24.31
C PHE A 168 -3.77 3.68 25.00
N ASP A 169 -3.41 3.25 26.20
CA ASP A 169 -2.28 3.81 26.96
C ASP A 169 -0.95 3.66 26.20
N ARG A 170 -0.70 2.47 25.64
CA ARG A 170 0.51 2.17 24.85
C ARG A 170 0.56 2.99 23.57
N LEU A 171 -0.57 3.10 22.85
CA LEU A 171 -0.65 3.84 21.61
C LEU A 171 -0.53 5.35 21.86
N GLN A 172 -1.19 5.88 22.88
CA GLN A 172 -1.10 7.25 23.33
C GLN A 172 0.35 7.64 23.62
N THR A 173 1.07 6.82 24.38
CA THR A 173 2.49 7.06 24.70
C THR A 173 3.34 7.16 23.42
N LYS A 174 3.12 6.26 22.45
CA LYS A 174 3.84 6.29 21.15
C LYS A 174 3.49 7.53 20.33
N MET A 175 2.20 7.87 20.23
CA MET A 175 1.74 9.04 19.48
C MET A 175 2.26 10.34 20.08
N GLN A 176 2.19 10.50 21.41
CA GLN A 176 2.78 11.65 22.10
C GLN A 176 4.28 11.76 21.83
N THR A 177 5.01 10.65 21.86
CA THR A 177 6.44 10.63 21.50
C THR A 177 6.66 11.14 20.07
N PHE A 178 5.83 10.74 19.10
CA PHE A 178 5.95 11.21 17.72
C PHE A 178 5.66 12.70 17.56
N LEU A 179 4.68 13.22 18.30
CA LEU A 179 4.31 14.63 18.26
C LEU A 179 5.30 15.51 19.02
N ASN A 180 5.76 15.11 20.21
CA ASN A 180 6.79 15.84 20.97
C ASN A 180 8.07 16.01 20.16
N ASN A 181 8.42 15.00 19.36
CA ASN A 181 9.55 15.07 18.44
C ASN A 181 9.46 16.19 17.39
N ILE A 182 8.27 16.75 17.15
CA ILE A 182 7.98 17.92 16.30
C ILE A 182 7.78 19.16 17.18
N ILE A 183 6.93 19.06 18.21
CA ILE A 183 6.52 20.17 19.09
C ILE A 183 7.71 20.78 19.81
N GLU A 184 8.64 19.98 20.33
CA GLU A 184 9.84 20.48 21.04
C GLU A 184 10.66 21.41 20.14
N PRO A 185 11.15 20.98 18.94
CA PRO A 185 11.83 21.86 18.01
C PRO A 185 11.03 23.09 17.57
N VAL A 186 9.72 22.96 17.41
CA VAL A 186 8.84 24.09 17.04
C VAL A 186 8.77 25.11 18.18
N SER A 187 8.68 24.65 19.43
CA SER A 187 8.58 25.51 20.61
C SER A 187 9.86 26.30 20.90
N GLU A 188 11.03 25.73 20.59
CA GLU A 188 12.33 26.41 20.70
C GLU A 188 12.48 27.55 19.68
N LEU A 189 11.75 27.47 18.56
CA LEU A 189 11.87 28.35 17.40
C LEU A 189 10.68 29.32 17.28
N LYS A 190 10.01 29.63 18.40
CA LYS A 190 8.85 30.54 18.40
C LYS A 190 9.22 31.90 17.76
N GLY A 191 8.67 32.14 16.57
CA GLY A 191 8.90 33.34 15.76
C GLY A 191 9.64 33.08 14.44
N ASP A 192 10.20 31.90 14.24
CA ASP A 192 10.86 31.50 12.99
C ASP A 192 9.84 31.09 11.92
N ASP A 193 10.25 31.25 10.65
CA ASP A 193 9.45 30.81 9.52
C ASP A 193 9.37 29.27 9.42
N TYR A 194 8.31 28.82 8.76
CA TYR A 194 8.06 27.40 8.49
C TYR A 194 9.27 26.69 7.84
N ASP A 195 9.99 27.39 6.97
CA ASP A 195 11.12 26.83 6.22
C ASP A 195 12.33 26.53 7.11
N SER A 196 12.57 27.37 8.12
CA SER A 196 13.62 27.19 9.13
C SER A 196 13.36 25.95 9.99
N VAL A 197 12.12 25.79 10.47
CA VAL A 197 11.68 24.62 11.24
C VAL A 197 11.77 23.35 10.38
N ARG A 198 11.26 23.39 9.15
CA ARG A 198 11.30 22.27 8.21
C ARG A 198 12.74 21.81 7.94
N LYS A 199 13.67 22.75 7.75
CA LYS A 199 15.09 22.47 7.55
C LYS A 199 15.70 21.77 8.75
N LYS A 200 15.41 22.21 9.98
CA LYS A 200 15.89 21.54 11.22
C LYS A 200 15.35 20.10 11.35
N LEU A 201 14.09 19.87 10.96
CA LEU A 201 13.45 18.55 11.03
C LEU A 201 13.80 17.61 9.86
N SER A 202 14.35 18.13 8.76
CA SER A 202 14.64 17.35 7.54
C SER A 202 15.54 16.13 7.78
N SER A 203 16.55 16.26 8.64
CA SER A 203 17.47 15.17 8.98
C SER A 203 16.80 14.06 9.79
N LYS A 204 15.82 14.42 10.64
CA LYS A 204 15.08 13.51 11.54
C LYS A 204 14.06 12.67 10.77
N TYR A 205 13.47 13.23 9.72
CA TYR A 205 12.45 12.58 8.88
C TYR A 205 12.98 12.11 7.52
N LYS A 206 14.30 11.99 7.34
CA LYS A 206 14.90 11.54 6.07
C LYS A 206 14.43 10.15 5.61
N ASN A 207 13.99 9.30 6.54
CA ASN A 207 13.50 7.94 6.27
C ASN A 207 11.97 7.87 6.19
N LEU A 208 11.26 8.99 6.41
CA LEU A 208 9.81 9.03 6.28
C LEU A 208 9.43 8.86 4.80
N PRO A 209 8.54 7.93 4.44
CA PRO A 209 8.11 7.74 3.06
C PRO A 209 7.60 9.05 2.45
N GLN A 210 8.00 9.34 1.21
CA GLN A 210 7.72 10.63 0.54
C GLN A 210 6.23 11.01 0.53
N LYS A 211 5.35 10.02 0.42
CA LYS A 211 3.89 10.21 0.47
C LYS A 211 3.36 10.79 1.79
N PHE A 212 4.14 10.73 2.87
CA PHE A 212 3.76 11.29 4.17
C PHE A 212 4.29 12.71 4.41
N HIS A 213 5.11 13.24 3.50
CA HIS A 213 5.76 14.55 3.69
C HIS A 213 4.74 15.69 3.70
N SER A 214 3.67 15.61 2.90
CA SER A 214 2.58 16.60 2.93
C SER A 214 1.89 16.65 4.29
N TYR A 215 1.64 15.50 4.92
CA TYR A 215 1.01 15.46 6.25
C TYR A 215 1.98 15.94 7.34
N LEU A 216 3.27 15.59 7.24
CA LEU A 216 4.30 16.13 8.14
C LEU A 216 4.33 17.67 8.08
N ASP A 217 4.32 18.21 6.86
CA ASP A 217 4.30 19.65 6.61
C ASP A 217 3.07 20.32 7.26
N GLU A 218 1.89 19.69 7.19
CA GLU A 218 0.67 20.16 7.85
C GLU A 218 0.75 20.08 9.38
N VAL A 219 1.32 19.01 9.94
CA VAL A 219 1.55 18.88 11.39
C VAL A 219 2.48 19.96 11.91
N ILE A 220 3.58 20.24 11.20
CA ILE A 220 4.50 21.34 11.56
C ILE A 220 3.76 22.67 11.55
N ARG A 221 2.98 22.96 10.50
CA ARG A 221 2.20 24.20 10.38
C ARG A 221 1.13 24.34 11.46
N HIS A 222 0.56 23.24 11.94
CA HIS A 222 -0.43 23.26 13.01
C HIS A 222 0.20 23.71 14.34
N TYR A 223 1.33 23.11 14.72
CA TYR A 223 1.99 23.41 16.00
C TYR A 223 2.84 24.69 16.01
N LEU A 224 3.13 25.26 14.84
CA LEU A 224 3.82 26.55 14.72
C LEU A 224 2.89 27.75 14.98
N LYS A 225 1.57 27.57 14.84
CA LYS A 225 0.54 28.59 15.10
C LYS A 225 0.30 28.76 16.59
#